data_AF-A0A1U7Q2Q9-F1
#
_entry.id   AF-A0A1U7Q2Q9-F1
#
_cell.length_a   1.000
_cell.length_b   1.000
_cell.length_c   1.000
_cell.angle_alpha   90.00
_cell.angle_beta   90.00
_cell.angle_gamma   90.00
#
_symmetry.space_group_name_H-M   'P 1'
#
loop_
_entity.id
_entity.type
_entity.pdbx_description
1 polymer ?
#
loop_
_entity_poly.entity_id
_entity_poly.type
_entity_poly.pdbx_seq_one_letter_code
_entity_poly.pdbx_strand_id
1 'polypeptide(L)'
;MGFIFSKSMNENMKNQQEFMAMHARLQLERQLTMQNEMRERQMAMQIAWSREFLKYFGTFFGIATISLAAGAIKQKKPAFLVPIVPLSFIFTYQYDLGYGTLLQRMKSEAEDILETEKTKLELPKGMITFESLEKVRREQNKFFADK
;
A
#
# COMPACT_ATOMS: atom_id res chain seq x y z
N MET A 1 -62.04 -6.62 3.71
CA MET A 1 -61.07 -5.93 2.82
C MET A 1 -59.80 -5.43 3.54
N GLY A 2 -59.79 -5.15 4.87
CA GLY A 2 -58.58 -4.67 5.56
C GLY A 2 -57.45 -5.69 5.83
N PHE A 3 -57.77 -6.99 5.85
CA PHE A 3 -56.76 -8.05 6.08
C PHE A 3 -55.87 -8.31 4.85
N ILE A 4 -56.39 -8.05 3.65
CA ILE A 4 -55.64 -8.20 2.39
C ILE A 4 -54.70 -7.00 2.19
N PHE A 5 -55.13 -5.80 2.61
CA PHE A 5 -54.35 -4.56 2.47
C PHE A 5 -53.17 -4.47 3.47
N SER A 6 -53.35 -4.95 4.70
CA SER A 6 -52.25 -5.03 5.69
C SER A 6 -51.22 -6.09 5.33
N LYS A 7 -51.65 -7.21 4.72
CA LYS A 7 -50.75 -8.27 4.25
C LYS A 7 -49.89 -7.81 3.06
N SER A 8 -50.49 -7.14 2.07
CA SER A 8 -49.74 -6.59 0.93
C SER A 8 -48.80 -5.44 1.33
N MET A 9 -49.17 -4.62 2.32
CA MET A 9 -48.31 -3.56 2.84
C MET A 9 -47.10 -4.11 3.62
N ASN A 10 -47.31 -5.19 4.38
CA ASN A 10 -46.22 -5.87 5.10
C ASN A 10 -45.30 -6.63 4.14
N GLU A 11 -45.85 -7.26 3.10
CA GLU A 11 -45.06 -7.86 2.01
C GLU A 11 -44.24 -6.81 1.25
N ASN A 12 -44.80 -5.63 0.95
CA ASN A 12 -44.06 -4.54 0.33
C ASN A 12 -42.96 -3.96 1.24
N MET A 13 -43.20 -3.80 2.54
CA MET A 13 -42.18 -3.38 3.50
C MET A 13 -41.05 -4.41 3.62
N LYS A 14 -41.39 -5.70 3.66
CA LYS A 14 -40.40 -6.78 3.67
C LYS A 14 -39.59 -6.80 2.38
N ASN A 15 -40.23 -6.68 1.22
CA ASN A 15 -39.55 -6.58 -0.07
C ASN A 15 -38.65 -5.33 -0.14
N GLN A 16 -39.06 -4.20 0.45
CA GLN A 16 -38.24 -2.99 0.52
C GLN A 16 -37.04 -3.17 1.45
N GLN A 17 -37.19 -3.85 2.59
CA GLN A 17 -36.08 -4.19 3.48
C GLN A 17 -35.11 -5.18 2.82
N GLU A 18 -35.62 -6.19 2.13
CA GLU A 18 -34.82 -7.14 1.36
C GLU A 18 -34.07 -6.44 0.21
N PHE A 19 -34.71 -5.50 -0.49
CA PHE A 19 -34.07 -4.67 -1.51
C PHE A 19 -32.98 -3.76 -0.92
N MET A 20 -33.23 -3.12 0.23
CA MET A 20 -32.24 -2.32 0.96
C MET A 20 -31.04 -3.15 1.40
N ALA A 21 -31.28 -4.34 1.96
CA ALA A 21 -30.23 -5.27 2.39
C ALA A 21 -29.43 -5.80 1.19
N MET A 22 -30.09 -6.14 0.08
CA MET A 22 -29.45 -6.55 -1.17
C MET A 22 -28.58 -5.43 -1.73
N HIS A 23 -29.09 -4.19 -1.75
CA HIS A 23 -28.34 -3.04 -2.23
C HIS A 23 -27.13 -2.72 -1.35
N ALA A 24 -27.26 -2.83 -0.02
CA ALA A 24 -26.14 -2.68 0.91
C ALA A 24 -25.05 -3.74 0.68
N ARG A 25 -25.44 -5.01 0.48
CA ARG A 25 -24.50 -6.08 0.12
C ARG A 25 -23.80 -5.81 -1.21
N LEU A 26 -24.55 -5.42 -2.24
CA LEU A 26 -23.99 -5.10 -3.55
C LEU A 26 -23.01 -3.92 -3.51
N GLN A 27 -23.30 -2.90 -2.69
CA GLN A 27 -22.37 -1.78 -2.48
C GLN A 27 -21.07 -2.24 -1.80
N LEU A 28 -21.16 -3.08 -0.77
CA LEU A 28 -19.99 -3.63 -0.09
C LEU A 28 -19.14 -4.51 -1.02
N GLU A 29 -19.77 -5.39 -1.79
CA GLU A 29 -19.08 -6.23 -2.78
C GLU A 29 -18.34 -5.38 -3.82
N ARG A 30 -18.99 -4.34 -4.36
CA ARG A 30 -18.34 -3.40 -5.29
C ARG A 30 -17.15 -2.68 -4.67
N GLN A 31 -17.27 -2.25 -3.40
CA GLN A 31 -16.16 -1.60 -2.71
C GLN A 31 -14.97 -2.54 -2.50
N LEU A 32 -15.22 -3.80 -2.11
CA LEU A 32 -14.18 -4.81 -1.97
C LEU A 32 -13.50 -5.12 -3.30
N THR A 33 -14.27 -5.34 -4.37
CA THR A 33 -13.74 -5.59 -5.71
C THR A 33 -12.92 -4.40 -6.20
N MET A 34 -13.41 -3.17 -6.02
CA MET A 34 -12.67 -1.96 -6.37
C MET A 34 -11.35 -1.85 -5.60
N GLN A 35 -11.33 -2.12 -4.30
CA GLN A 35 -10.10 -2.10 -3.50
C GLN A 35 -9.09 -3.14 -3.98
N ASN A 36 -9.54 -4.35 -4.29
CA ASN A 36 -8.68 -5.41 -4.81
C ASN A 36 -8.11 -5.04 -6.19
N GLU A 37 -8.94 -4.57 -7.12
CA GLU A 37 -8.49 -4.13 -8.44
C GLU A 37 -7.50 -2.96 -8.35
N MET A 38 -7.75 -1.98 -7.48
CA MET A 38 -6.84 -0.85 -7.29
C MET A 38 -5.49 -1.31 -6.73
N ARG A 39 -5.48 -2.26 -5.79
CA ARG A 39 -4.25 -2.86 -5.25
C ARG A 39 -3.48 -3.61 -6.34
N GLU A 40 -4.16 -4.44 -7.13
CA GLU A 40 -3.54 -5.17 -8.25
C GLU A 40 -2.96 -4.21 -9.29
N ARG A 41 -3.70 -3.15 -9.66
CA ARG A 41 -3.22 -2.11 -10.59
C ARG A 41 -2.03 -1.34 -10.04
N GLN A 42 -2.02 -1.00 -8.75
CA GLN A 42 -0.88 -0.34 -8.11
C GLN A 42 0.36 -1.23 -8.14
N MET A 43 0.23 -2.53 -7.83
CA MET A 43 1.34 -3.48 -7.93
C MET A 43 1.83 -3.64 -9.37
N ALA A 44 0.92 -3.77 -10.34
CA ALA A 44 1.27 -3.86 -11.74
C ALA A 44 2.02 -2.60 -12.22
N MET A 45 1.58 -1.41 -11.81
CA MET A 45 2.26 -0.16 -12.08
C MET A 45 3.65 -0.09 -11.46
N GLN A 46 3.84 -0.57 -10.23
CA GLN A 46 5.15 -0.62 -9.58
C GLN A 46 6.12 -1.51 -10.35
N ILE A 47 5.68 -2.70 -10.78
CA ILE A 47 6.47 -3.61 -11.61
C ILE A 47 6.81 -2.95 -12.95
N ALA A 48 5.80 -2.39 -13.63
CA ALA A 48 5.98 -1.73 -14.91
C ALA A 48 6.97 -0.55 -14.80
N TRP A 49 6.86 0.26 -13.75
CA TRP A 49 7.78 1.35 -13.48
C TRP A 49 9.22 0.85 -13.31
N SER A 50 9.43 -0.21 -12.53
CA SER A 50 10.76 -0.83 -12.34
C SER A 50 11.35 -1.32 -13.67
N ARG A 51 10.53 -1.98 -14.51
CA ARG A 51 10.94 -2.45 -15.84
C ARG A 51 11.31 -1.31 -16.76
N GLU A 52 10.54 -0.22 -16.74
CA GLU A 52 10.81 0.94 -17.57
C GLU A 52 12.08 1.67 -17.10
N PHE A 53 12.24 1.83 -15.79
CA PHE A 53 13.45 2.40 -15.18
C PHE A 53 14.70 1.66 -15.63
N LEU A 54 14.69 0.32 -15.64
CA LEU A 54 15.83 -0.48 -16.06
C LEU A 54 16.27 -0.24 -17.51
N LYS A 55 15.36 0.10 -18.42
CA LYS A 55 15.74 0.37 -19.82
C LYS A 55 16.61 1.63 -19.91
N TYR A 56 16.17 2.70 -19.28
CA TYR A 56 16.88 3.98 -19.30
C TYR A 56 18.12 3.96 -18.41
N PHE A 57 17.96 3.49 -17.17
CA PHE A 57 19.04 3.40 -16.20
C PHE A 57 20.10 2.37 -16.61
N GLY A 58 19.70 1.24 -17.22
CA GLY A 58 20.64 0.24 -17.72
C GLY A 58 21.52 0.78 -18.85
N THR A 59 20.95 1.56 -19.77
CA THR A 59 21.72 2.23 -20.83
C THR A 59 22.70 3.24 -20.24
N PHE A 60 22.23 4.08 -19.32
CA PHE A 60 23.07 5.04 -18.59
C PHE A 60 24.20 4.33 -17.82
N PHE A 61 23.87 3.29 -17.06
CA PHE A 61 24.80 2.50 -16.27
C PHE A 61 25.86 1.83 -17.15
N GLY A 62 25.48 1.30 -18.31
CA GLY A 62 26.42 0.74 -19.28
C GLY A 62 27.43 1.77 -19.78
N ILE A 63 26.96 2.93 -20.24
CA ILE A 63 27.83 4.02 -20.72
C ILE A 63 28.74 4.52 -19.59
N ALA A 64 28.19 4.73 -18.40
CA ALA A 64 28.94 5.19 -17.23
C ALA A 64 30.02 4.18 -16.82
N THR A 65 29.69 2.90 -16.78
CA THR A 65 30.62 1.81 -16.43
C THR A 65 31.78 1.76 -17.42
N ILE A 66 31.50 1.81 -18.72
CA ILE A 66 32.55 1.82 -19.77
C ILE A 66 33.43 3.06 -19.63
N SER A 67 32.83 4.24 -19.44
CA SER A 67 33.54 5.51 -19.31
C SER A 67 34.47 5.54 -18.09
N LEU A 68 33.96 5.10 -16.94
CA LEU A 68 34.70 5.03 -15.69
C LEU A 68 35.81 3.97 -15.73
N ALA A 69 35.55 2.80 -16.34
CA ALA A 69 36.55 1.76 -16.52
C ALA A 69 37.69 2.23 -17.43
N ALA A 70 37.37 2.86 -18.56
CA ALA A 70 38.38 3.45 -19.45
C ALA A 70 39.19 4.55 -18.73
N GLY A 71 38.54 5.38 -17.92
CA GLY A 71 39.20 6.38 -17.08
C GLY A 71 40.15 5.77 -16.04
N ALA A 72 39.72 4.70 -15.37
CA ALA A 72 40.52 3.98 -14.39
C ALA A 72 41.81 3.42 -15.00
N ILE A 73 41.71 2.82 -16.20
CA ILE A 73 42.85 2.25 -16.93
C ILE A 73 43.79 3.36 -17.40
N LYS A 74 43.27 4.39 -18.08
CA LYS A 74 44.09 5.48 -18.65
C LYS A 74 44.82 6.28 -17.58
N GLN A 75 44.16 6.58 -16.46
CA GLN A 75 44.74 7.37 -15.37
C GLN A 75 45.47 6.51 -14.33
N LYS A 76 45.44 5.17 -14.46
CA LYS A 76 45.96 4.21 -13.48
C LYS A 76 45.40 4.45 -12.06
N LYS A 77 44.15 4.88 -11.98
CA LYS A 77 43.45 5.23 -10.74
C LYS A 77 42.23 4.33 -10.57
N PRO A 78 42.31 3.24 -9.78
CA PRO A 78 41.18 2.33 -9.59
C PRO A 78 40.00 3.00 -8.87
N ALA A 79 40.21 4.13 -8.20
CA ALA A 79 39.17 4.91 -7.53
C ALA A 79 37.99 5.31 -8.45
N PHE A 80 38.21 5.42 -9.76
CA PHE A 80 37.13 5.67 -10.73
C PHE A 80 36.07 4.56 -10.78
N LEU A 81 36.38 3.35 -10.31
CA LEU A 81 35.43 2.23 -10.26
C LEU A 81 34.52 2.29 -9.03
N VAL A 82 34.86 3.08 -8.01
CA VAL A 82 34.11 3.17 -6.74
C VAL A 82 32.62 3.50 -6.96
N PRO A 83 32.23 4.43 -7.85
CA PRO A 83 30.82 4.73 -8.10
C PRO A 83 30.04 3.59 -8.78
N ILE A 84 30.72 2.65 -9.45
CA ILE A 84 30.06 1.53 -10.14
C ILE A 84 29.40 0.59 -9.13
N VAL A 85 29.99 0.42 -7.95
CA VAL A 85 29.47 -0.46 -6.89
C VAL A 85 28.07 -0.02 -6.46
N PRO A 86 27.83 1.18 -5.90
CA PRO A 86 26.49 1.59 -5.49
C PRO A 86 25.49 1.65 -6.66
N LEU A 87 25.95 2.01 -7.87
CA LEU A 87 25.08 1.99 -9.06
C LEU A 87 24.62 0.57 -9.43
N SER A 88 25.49 -0.42 -9.28
CA SER A 88 25.15 -1.83 -9.52
C SER A 88 24.14 -2.38 -8.50
N PHE A 89 24.20 -1.92 -7.24
CA PHE A 89 23.18 -2.24 -6.23
C PHE A 89 21.81 -1.73 -6.64
N ILE A 90 21.72 -0.48 -7.11
CA ILE A 90 20.45 0.08 -7.61
C ILE A 90 19.95 -0.72 -8.81
N PHE A 91 20.84 -1.03 -9.77
CA PHE A 91 20.47 -1.80 -10.97
C PHE A 91 19.90 -3.18 -10.61
N THR A 92 20.62 -3.94 -9.78
CA THR A 92 20.22 -5.29 -9.38
C THR A 92 18.95 -5.30 -8.53
N TYR A 93 18.78 -4.32 -7.63
CA TYR A 93 17.56 -4.15 -6.85
C TYR A 93 16.34 -3.90 -7.75
N GLN A 94 16.44 -2.98 -8.70
CA GLN A 94 15.35 -2.69 -9.64
C GLN A 94 15.09 -3.87 -10.59
N TYR A 95 16.13 -4.63 -10.94
CA TYR A 95 15.99 -5.86 -11.72
C TYR A 95 15.17 -6.91 -10.97
N ASP A 96 15.47 -7.15 -9.69
CA ASP A 96 14.73 -8.10 -8.85
C ASP A 96 13.30 -7.61 -8.56
N LEU A 97 13.08 -6.30 -8.39
CA LEU A 97 11.74 -5.71 -8.28
C LEU A 97 10.89 -5.90 -9.55
N GLY A 98 11.47 -5.73 -10.73
CA GLY A 98 10.75 -5.75 -12.00
C GLY A 98 10.55 -7.13 -12.62
N TYR A 99 11.54 -8.02 -12.44
CA TYR A 99 11.57 -9.34 -13.09
C TYR A 99 11.79 -10.50 -12.12
N GLY A 100 12.32 -10.23 -10.92
CA GLY A 100 12.65 -11.26 -9.96
C GLY A 100 11.53 -11.56 -8.97
N THR A 101 11.92 -11.96 -7.77
CA THR A 101 11.01 -12.49 -6.72
C THR A 101 10.87 -11.53 -5.54
N LEU A 102 11.51 -10.36 -5.58
CA LEU A 102 11.52 -9.43 -4.45
C LEU A 102 10.12 -9.07 -3.96
N LEU A 103 9.17 -8.77 -4.85
CA LEU A 103 7.79 -8.47 -4.44
C LEU A 103 7.09 -9.66 -3.76
N GLN A 104 7.37 -10.89 -4.21
CA GLN A 104 6.84 -12.08 -3.57
C GLN A 104 7.43 -12.28 -2.17
N ARG A 105 8.75 -12.07 -2.02
CA ARG A 105 9.42 -12.15 -0.71
C ARG A 105 8.92 -11.06 0.25
N MET A 106 8.75 -9.83 -0.23
CA MET A 106 8.18 -8.74 0.56
C MET A 106 6.75 -9.06 1.01
N LYS A 107 5.95 -9.66 0.13
CA LYS A 107 4.60 -10.11 0.49
C LYS A 107 4.64 -11.20 1.58
N SER A 108 5.51 -12.20 1.43
CA SER A 108 5.68 -13.26 2.42
C SER A 108 6.14 -12.74 3.77
N GLU A 109 7.09 -11.79 3.79
CA GLU A 109 7.57 -11.15 5.02
C GLU A 109 6.45 -10.33 5.68
N ALA A 110 5.64 -9.61 4.89
CA ALA A 110 4.52 -8.86 5.41
C ALA A 110 3.44 -9.78 6.02
N GLU A 111 3.18 -10.94 5.41
CA GLU A 111 2.29 -11.97 5.96
C GLU A 111 2.83 -12.50 7.29
N ASP A 112 4.13 -12.81 7.39
CA ASP A 112 4.76 -13.26 8.63
C ASP A 112 4.63 -12.19 9.74
N ILE A 113 4.96 -10.93 9.45
CA ILE A 113 4.83 -9.82 10.42
C ILE A 113 3.39 -9.68 10.94
N LEU A 114 2.38 -9.84 10.07
CA LEU A 114 0.97 -9.77 10.46
C LEU A 114 0.54 -10.93 11.37
N GLU A 115 1.18 -12.09 11.26
CA GLU A 115 0.87 -13.29 12.02
C GLU A 115 1.67 -13.38 13.33
N THR A 116 2.99 -13.19 13.26
CA THR A 116 3.94 -13.48 14.35
C THR A 116 4.35 -12.24 15.13
N GLU A 117 4.32 -11.05 14.52
CA GLU A 117 4.87 -9.82 15.12
C GLU A 117 3.83 -8.73 15.37
N LYS A 118 2.57 -9.09 15.66
CA LYS A 118 1.45 -8.14 15.86
C LYS A 118 1.76 -7.00 16.83
N THR A 119 2.57 -7.24 17.87
CA THR A 119 2.98 -6.22 18.83
C THR A 119 3.76 -5.07 18.19
N LYS A 120 4.50 -5.30 17.10
CA LYS A 120 5.19 -4.22 16.34
C LYS A 120 4.21 -3.31 15.60
N LEU A 121 2.99 -3.77 15.37
CA LEU A 121 1.93 -3.04 14.66
C LEU A 121 1.03 -2.25 15.61
N GLU A 122 1.22 -2.40 16.92
CA GLU A 122 0.44 -1.67 17.91
C GLU A 122 0.75 -0.17 17.84
N LEU A 123 -0.31 0.64 17.86
CA LEU A 123 -0.17 2.08 17.88
C LEU A 123 0.48 2.53 19.19
N PRO A 124 1.41 3.51 19.16
CA PRO A 124 1.93 4.09 20.39
C PRO A 124 0.79 4.71 21.19
N LYS A 125 0.64 4.29 22.45
CA LYS A 125 -0.48 4.61 23.37
C LYS A 125 -1.81 3.87 23.09
N GLY A 126 -1.79 2.85 22.22
CA GLY A 126 -2.97 2.04 21.90
C GLY A 126 -3.94 2.73 20.95
N MET A 127 -5.08 2.09 20.69
CA MET A 127 -6.14 2.69 19.88
C MET A 127 -6.76 3.88 20.62
N ILE A 128 -7.06 4.95 19.87
CA ILE A 128 -7.82 6.09 20.39
C ILE A 128 -9.20 5.59 20.81
N THR A 129 -9.42 5.49 22.12
CA THR A 129 -10.72 5.13 22.70
C THR A 129 -11.57 6.38 22.90
N PHE A 130 -12.89 6.20 22.97
CA PHE A 130 -13.82 7.28 23.31
C PHE A 130 -13.41 8.02 24.59
N GLU A 131 -13.00 7.29 25.63
CA GLU A 131 -12.53 7.87 26.89
C GLU A 131 -11.28 8.75 26.72
N SER A 132 -10.33 8.32 25.89
CA SER A 132 -9.12 9.11 25.60
C SER A 132 -9.48 10.44 24.90
N LEU A 133 -10.45 10.41 23.97
CA LEU A 133 -10.96 11.62 23.31
C LEU A 133 -11.74 12.52 24.27
N GLU A 134 -12.54 11.93 25.16
CA GLU A 134 -13.32 12.68 26.13
C GLU A 134 -12.43 13.37 27.16
N LYS A 135 -11.35 12.71 27.62
CA LYS A 135 -10.33 13.32 28.48
C LYS A 135 -9.68 14.52 27.80
N VAL A 136 -9.22 14.38 26.55
CA VAL A 136 -8.63 15.50 25.78
C VAL A 136 -9.63 16.65 25.62
N ARG A 137 -10.91 16.37 25.35
CA ARG A 137 -11.96 17.41 25.27
C ARG A 137 -12.19 18.13 26.59
N ARG A 138 -12.22 17.40 27.71
CA ARG A 138 -12.41 17.99 29.05
C ARG A 138 -11.21 18.86 29.45
N GLU A 139 -10.00 18.43 29.11
CA GLU A 139 -8.77 19.21 29.35
C GLU A 139 -8.73 20.49 28.50
N GLN A 140 -9.11 20.42 27.21
CA GLN A 140 -9.27 21.61 26.38
C GLN A 140 -10.31 22.57 26.96
N ASN A 141 -11.50 22.08 27.34
CA ASN A 141 -12.55 22.92 27.92
C ASN A 141 -12.11 23.62 29.22
N LYS A 142 -11.33 22.93 30.08
CA LYS A 142 -10.75 23.56 31.28
C LYS A 142 -9.74 24.66 30.92
N PHE A 143 -8.90 24.43 29.92
CA PHE A 143 -7.90 25.39 29.46
C PHE A 143 -8.52 26.67 28.86
N PHE A 144 -9.71 26.57 28.25
CA PHE A 144 -10.47 27.73 27.77
C PHE A 144 -11.29 28.43 28.86
N ALA A 145 -11.59 27.76 29.97
CA ALA A 145 -12.32 28.33 31.09
C ALA A 145 -11.43 29.10 32.08
N ASP A 146 -10.13 28.80 32.13
CA ASP A 146 -9.12 29.46 32.98
C ASP A 146 -8.43 30.68 32.30
N LYS A 147 -8.96 31.16 31.17
CA LYS A 147 -8.45 32.32 30.41
C LYS A 147 -9.46 33.45 30.38
#